data_AF-A0A431UCG4-F1
#
_entry.id   AF-A0A431UCG4-F1
#
_cell.length_a   1.000
_cell.length_b   1.000
_cell.length_c   1.000
_cell.angle_alpha   90.00
_cell.angle_beta   90.00
_cell.angle_gamma   90.00
#
_symmetry.space_group_name_H-M   'P 1'
#
loop_
_entity.id
_entity.type
_entity.pdbx_description
1 polymer ?
#
loop_
_entity_poly.entity_id
_entity_poly.type
_entity_poly.pdbx_seq_one_letter_code
_entity_poly.pdbx_strand_id
1 'polypeptide(L)'
;MNFGYEANLEVDGDWKIVKEEAETIQKIYRLFLNGEFKNFNQFVKVVNEQGYLFKGKEWLYGNVRSLFKNKIYIGIRDYKDKEELISAPVPHLRIIDQNTWEQAQIKMQQYTRESIEEEEPMFFLLKDLIECFECEKKIKGKKIKRLGVKIGVYQCDNCNSVKYGKEILEQEVINHANKFFNDILSPMFKEFLSRVVDEQASIHKKLEQGLDKVKAR
;
A
#
# COMPACT_ATOMS: atom_id res chain seq x y z
N MET A 1 13.58 16.26 -11.87
CA MET A 1 14.85 16.17 -12.61
C MET A 1 14.67 16.91 -13.93
N ASN A 2 15.63 17.75 -14.37
CA ASN A 2 15.50 18.61 -15.56
C ASN A 2 16.50 18.28 -16.69
N PHE A 3 17.12 17.10 -16.69
CA PHE A 3 18.01 16.69 -17.79
C PHE A 3 17.22 16.50 -19.08
N GLY A 4 17.74 16.99 -20.19
CA GLY A 4 17.05 17.10 -21.48
C GLY A 4 16.45 18.49 -21.75
N TYR A 5 16.47 19.40 -20.77
CA TYR A 5 15.78 20.68 -20.85
C TYR A 5 16.54 21.84 -20.22
N GLU A 6 16.40 23.01 -20.82
CA GLU A 6 16.86 24.30 -20.30
C GLU A 6 15.69 25.29 -20.20
N ALA A 7 15.84 26.35 -19.40
CA ALA A 7 14.80 27.36 -19.28
C ALA A 7 14.67 28.15 -20.59
N ASN A 8 13.44 28.35 -21.06
CA ASN A 8 13.19 29.20 -22.22
C ASN A 8 13.28 30.67 -21.80
N LEU A 9 14.27 31.40 -22.32
CA LEU A 9 14.45 32.83 -22.01
C LEU A 9 13.40 33.72 -22.66
N GLU A 10 12.64 33.22 -23.64
CA GLU A 10 11.63 33.99 -24.39
C GLU A 10 10.23 33.90 -23.77
N VAL A 11 9.94 32.82 -23.04
CA VAL A 11 8.62 32.55 -22.45
C VAL A 11 8.81 32.11 -21.01
N ASP A 12 8.32 32.94 -20.08
CA ASP A 12 8.45 32.66 -18.65
C ASP A 12 7.75 31.36 -18.26
N GLY A 13 8.45 30.53 -17.47
CA GLY A 13 7.99 29.21 -17.03
C GLY A 13 8.05 28.09 -18.08
N ASP A 14 8.42 28.36 -19.33
CA ASP A 14 8.58 27.37 -20.40
C ASP A 14 10.01 26.82 -20.48
N TRP A 15 10.18 25.65 -21.09
CA TRP A 15 11.47 24.98 -21.28
C TRP A 15 11.79 24.78 -22.76
N LYS A 16 13.07 24.65 -23.10
CA LYS A 16 13.55 24.25 -24.42
C LYS A 16 14.31 22.94 -24.31
N ILE A 17 14.18 22.09 -25.33
CA ILE A 17 14.87 20.79 -25.37
C ILE A 17 16.34 21.02 -25.70
N VAL A 18 17.23 20.47 -24.88
CA VAL A 18 18.67 20.41 -25.16
C VAL A 18 18.93 19.17 -26.00
N LYS A 19 19.30 19.35 -27.26
CA LYS A 19 19.36 18.27 -28.25
C LYS A 19 20.31 17.15 -27.85
N GLU A 20 21.49 17.47 -27.34
CA GLU A 20 22.52 16.50 -26.95
C GLU A 20 22.07 15.64 -25.76
N GLU A 21 21.43 16.27 -24.76
CA GLU A 21 20.87 15.57 -23.60
C GLU A 21 19.65 14.72 -24.00
N ALA A 22 18.80 15.22 -24.89
CA ALA A 22 17.65 14.50 -25.43
C ALA A 22 18.07 13.25 -26.22
N GLU A 23 19.11 13.36 -27.06
CA GLU A 23 19.70 12.20 -27.74
C GLU A 23 20.24 11.17 -26.74
N THR A 24 20.86 11.63 -25.65
CA THR A 24 21.34 10.75 -24.58
C THR A 24 20.18 10.01 -23.90
N ILE A 25 19.07 10.70 -23.61
CA ILE A 25 17.86 10.07 -23.05
C ILE A 25 17.32 9.01 -24.00
N GLN A 26 17.20 9.32 -25.30
CA GLN A 26 16.74 8.36 -26.31
C GLN A 26 17.63 7.12 -26.39
N LYS A 27 18.96 7.30 -26.34
CA LYS A 27 19.92 6.19 -26.33
C LYS A 27 19.78 5.33 -25.07
N ILE A 28 19.63 5.94 -23.90
CA ILE A 28 19.41 5.23 -22.62
C ILE A 28 18.11 4.41 -22.66
N TYR A 29 17.00 4.97 -23.17
CA TYR A 29 15.74 4.23 -23.32
C TYR A 29 15.88 3.04 -24.29
N ARG A 30 16.51 3.25 -25.45
CA ARG A 30 16.76 2.16 -26.42
C ARG A 30 17.64 1.05 -25.83
N LEU A 31 18.73 1.44 -25.16
CA LEU A 31 19.63 0.50 -24.48
C LEU A 31 18.90 -0.31 -23.42
N PHE A 32 18.04 0.34 -22.63
CA PHE A 32 17.25 -0.32 -21.60
C PHE A 32 16.26 -1.33 -22.20
N LEU A 33 15.54 -0.95 -23.25
CA LEU A 33 14.54 -1.82 -23.88
C LEU A 33 15.19 -3.02 -24.60
N ASN A 34 16.31 -2.81 -25.29
CA ASN A 34 16.97 -3.85 -26.08
C ASN A 34 17.90 -4.75 -25.27
N GLY A 35 18.40 -4.29 -24.12
CA GLY A 35 19.38 -5.03 -23.32
C GLY A 35 18.75 -5.93 -22.26
N GLU A 36 19.39 -7.06 -21.97
CA GLU A 36 19.01 -7.94 -20.86
C GLU A 36 19.97 -7.71 -19.68
N PHE A 37 19.41 -7.40 -18.50
CA PHE A 37 20.20 -7.08 -17.30
C PHE A 37 19.76 -7.95 -16.13
N LYS A 38 20.72 -8.45 -15.35
CA LYS A 38 20.45 -9.26 -14.14
C LYS A 38 19.78 -8.44 -13.03
N ASN A 39 20.08 -7.15 -12.96
CA ASN A 39 19.47 -6.20 -12.02
C ASN A 39 19.68 -4.77 -12.52
N PHE A 40 18.95 -3.82 -11.94
CA PHE A 40 19.03 -2.41 -12.36
C PHE A 40 20.40 -1.77 -12.11
N ASN A 41 21.15 -2.20 -11.08
CA ASN A 41 22.51 -1.71 -10.86
C ASN A 41 23.45 -2.09 -12.01
N GLN A 42 23.30 -3.27 -12.60
CA GLN A 42 24.05 -3.66 -13.79
C GLN A 42 23.73 -2.74 -14.97
N PHE A 43 22.44 -2.43 -15.19
CA PHE A 43 22.05 -1.50 -16.23
C PHE A 43 22.71 -0.12 -16.05
N VAL A 44 22.70 0.44 -14.83
CA VAL A 44 23.36 1.72 -14.52
C VAL A 44 24.86 1.69 -14.84
N LYS A 45 25.54 0.57 -14.54
CA LYS A 45 26.95 0.39 -14.91
C LYS A 45 27.14 0.41 -16.41
N VAL A 46 26.34 -0.35 -17.17
CA VAL A 46 26.40 -0.38 -18.63
C VAL A 46 26.16 1.02 -19.23
N VAL A 47 25.25 1.80 -18.68
CA VAL A 47 25.02 3.19 -19.12
C VAL A 47 26.29 4.04 -18.97
N ASN A 48 26.99 3.93 -17.83
CA ASN A 48 28.24 4.67 -17.59
C ASN A 48 29.40 4.14 -18.45
N GLU A 49 29.51 2.82 -18.64
CA GLU A 49 30.52 2.18 -19.49
C GLU A 49 30.38 2.58 -20.96
N GLN A 50 29.15 2.86 -21.42
CA GLN A 50 28.88 3.40 -22.77
C GLN A 50 29.23 4.90 -22.90
N GLY A 51 29.70 5.55 -21.84
CA GLY A 51 30.14 6.95 -21.84
C GLY A 51 29.00 7.97 -21.82
N TYR A 52 27.77 7.56 -21.52
CA TYR A 52 26.66 8.52 -21.36
C TYR A 52 26.84 9.27 -20.04
N LEU A 53 26.85 10.60 -20.09
CA LEU A 53 27.07 11.45 -18.92
C LEU A 53 25.81 12.22 -18.53
N PHE A 54 25.59 12.35 -17.23
CA PHE A 54 24.60 13.22 -16.61
C PHE A 54 25.27 14.53 -16.21
N LYS A 55 25.08 15.59 -17.02
CA LYS A 55 25.67 16.92 -16.79
C LYS A 55 27.19 16.86 -16.53
N GLY A 56 27.89 16.08 -17.36
CA GLY A 56 29.34 15.88 -17.27
C GLY A 56 29.81 14.90 -16.18
N LYS A 57 28.89 14.20 -15.49
CA LYS A 57 29.20 13.20 -14.46
C LYS A 57 28.61 11.84 -14.79
N GLU A 58 29.08 10.80 -14.12
CA GLU A 58 28.46 9.47 -14.21
C GLU A 58 27.02 9.48 -13.69
N TRP A 59 26.21 8.58 -14.25
CA TRP A 59 24.87 8.31 -13.78
C TRP A 59 24.88 7.55 -12.47
N LEU A 60 24.15 8.10 -11.50
CA LEU A 60 23.83 7.41 -10.25
C LEU A 60 22.53 6.62 -10.39
N TYR A 61 22.40 5.53 -9.64
CA TYR A 61 21.19 4.69 -9.61
C TYR A 61 19.90 5.51 -9.48
N GLY A 62 19.87 6.45 -8.53
CA GLY A 62 18.70 7.30 -8.29
C GLY A 62 18.37 8.22 -9.46
N ASN A 63 19.37 8.71 -10.19
CA ASN A 63 19.18 9.60 -11.34
C ASN A 63 18.64 8.82 -12.54
N VAL A 64 19.19 7.62 -12.81
CA VAL A 64 18.67 6.74 -13.87
C VAL A 64 17.25 6.31 -13.54
N ARG A 65 16.96 5.93 -12.28
CA ARG A 65 15.59 5.58 -11.88
C ARG A 65 14.63 6.77 -12.03
N SER A 66 15.07 7.98 -11.68
CA SER A 66 14.28 9.19 -11.84
C SER A 66 14.04 9.55 -13.31
N LEU A 67 14.99 9.25 -14.20
CA LEU A 67 14.83 9.43 -15.64
C LEU A 67 13.62 8.66 -16.15
N PHE A 68 13.47 7.38 -15.80
CA PHE A 68 12.32 6.60 -16.28
C PHE A 68 10.98 7.02 -15.66
N LYS A 69 10.97 7.62 -14.46
CA LYS A 69 9.74 8.10 -13.82
C LYS A 69 9.26 9.47 -14.34
N ASN A 70 10.12 10.20 -15.04
CA ASN A 70 9.85 11.59 -15.38
C ASN A 70 8.91 11.71 -16.58
N LYS A 71 7.64 12.03 -16.33
CA LYS A 71 6.59 12.15 -17.36
C LYS A 71 6.79 13.31 -18.33
N ILE A 72 7.68 14.26 -18.04
CA ILE A 72 7.96 15.35 -18.99
C ILE A 72 8.50 14.81 -20.31
N TYR A 73 9.19 13.67 -20.30
CA TYR A 73 9.76 13.05 -21.52
C TYR A 73 8.69 12.58 -22.50
N ILE A 74 7.46 12.31 -22.05
CA ILE A 74 6.30 12.01 -22.89
C ILE A 74 5.42 13.25 -23.18
N GLY A 75 5.85 14.42 -22.71
CA GLY A 75 5.13 15.68 -22.87
C GLY A 75 4.01 15.87 -21.85
N ILE A 76 4.19 15.40 -20.62
CA ILE A 76 3.26 15.64 -19.51
C ILE A 76 4.02 16.30 -18.36
N ARG A 77 3.55 17.48 -17.93
CA ARG A 77 4.16 18.24 -16.83
C ARG A 77 3.25 18.19 -15.61
N ASP A 78 3.79 17.70 -14.50
CA ASP A 78 3.11 17.64 -13.22
C ASP A 78 3.41 18.92 -12.43
N TYR A 79 2.37 19.60 -11.96
CA TYR A 79 2.41 20.77 -11.09
C TYR A 79 1.80 20.42 -9.75
N LYS A 80 2.37 20.93 -8.66
CA LYS A 80 1.79 20.78 -7.32
C LYS A 80 1.12 22.09 -6.94
N ASP A 81 -0.21 22.11 -6.87
CA ASP A 81 -0.97 23.26 -6.37
C ASP A 81 -1.63 22.89 -5.04
N LYS A 82 -1.22 23.60 -3.98
CA LYS A 82 -1.68 23.56 -2.58
C LYS A 82 -1.67 22.18 -1.88
N GLU A 83 -2.12 21.12 -2.51
CA GLU A 83 -2.01 19.71 -2.10
C GLU A 83 -2.34 18.72 -3.26
N GLU A 84 -2.81 19.21 -4.41
CA GLU A 84 -3.18 18.39 -5.56
C GLU A 84 -2.06 18.36 -6.61
N LEU A 85 -1.91 17.20 -7.24
CA LEU A 85 -0.97 17.01 -8.36
C LEU A 85 -1.74 17.17 -9.67
N ILE A 86 -1.54 18.29 -10.34
CA ILE A 86 -2.18 18.63 -11.60
C ILE A 86 -1.24 18.28 -12.75
N SER A 87 -1.66 17.36 -13.63
CA SER A 87 -0.91 16.99 -14.83
C SER A 87 -1.43 17.77 -16.05
N ALA A 88 -0.56 18.50 -16.74
CA ALA A 88 -0.90 19.22 -17.97
C ALA A 88 -0.11 18.68 -19.18
N PRO A 89 -0.74 18.56 -20.36
CA PRO A 89 -0.04 18.17 -21.58
C PRO A 89 0.84 19.32 -22.11
N VAL A 90 2.09 19.02 -22.43
CA VAL A 90 3.09 19.90 -23.05
C VAL A 90 3.80 19.17 -24.21
N PRO A 91 3.11 18.92 -25.34
CA PRO A 91 3.62 18.06 -26.40
C PRO A 91 4.95 18.53 -27.01
N HIS A 92 5.22 19.84 -27.02
CA HIS A 92 6.46 20.42 -27.56
C HIS A 92 7.72 20.03 -26.77
N LEU A 93 7.57 19.57 -25.53
CA LEU A 93 8.66 19.10 -24.67
C LEU A 93 8.89 17.58 -24.77
N ARG A 94 8.15 16.86 -25.61
CA ARG A 94 8.28 15.41 -25.73
C ARG A 94 9.64 15.01 -26.31
N ILE A 95 10.35 14.10 -25.63
CA ILE A 95 11.63 13.50 -26.08
C ILE A 95 11.44 12.02 -26.49
N ILE A 96 10.51 11.33 -25.83
CA ILE A 96 10.19 9.91 -25.99
C ILE A 96 8.71 9.75 -26.33
N ASP A 97 8.36 8.85 -27.23
CA ASP A 97 6.97 8.54 -27.52
C ASP A 97 6.31 7.75 -26.38
N GLN A 98 4.98 7.81 -26.32
CA GLN A 98 4.21 7.17 -25.25
C GLN A 98 4.46 5.66 -25.17
N ASN A 99 4.53 4.97 -26.31
CA ASN A 99 4.72 3.53 -26.36
C ASN A 99 6.12 3.13 -25.84
N THR A 100 7.18 3.81 -26.27
CA THR A 100 8.54 3.58 -25.75
C THR A 100 8.60 3.78 -24.23
N TRP A 101 7.92 4.79 -23.70
CA TRP A 101 7.87 5.04 -22.27
C TRP A 101 7.11 3.94 -21.51
N GLU A 102 5.96 3.51 -22.02
CA GLU A 102 5.14 2.44 -21.43
C GLU A 102 5.89 1.11 -21.41
N GLN A 103 6.53 0.72 -22.51
CA GLN A 103 7.37 -0.48 -22.57
C GLN A 103 8.51 -0.41 -21.53
N ALA A 104 9.10 0.76 -21.35
CA ALA A 104 10.14 0.94 -20.34
C ALA A 104 9.59 0.82 -18.92
N GLN A 105 8.36 1.30 -18.64
CA GLN A 105 7.73 1.09 -17.33
C GLN A 105 7.47 -0.39 -17.06
N ILE A 106 6.92 -1.13 -18.05
CA ILE A 106 6.66 -2.57 -17.93
C ILE A 106 7.97 -3.31 -17.60
N LYS A 107 9.04 -3.02 -18.35
CA LYS A 107 10.35 -3.62 -18.08
C LYS A 107 10.92 -3.20 -16.71
N MET A 108 10.68 -1.96 -16.29
CA MET A 108 11.10 -1.47 -14.96
C MET A 108 10.43 -2.23 -13.81
N GLN A 109 9.19 -2.69 -13.99
CA GLN A 109 8.48 -3.48 -12.96
C GLN A 109 9.25 -4.77 -12.61
N GLN A 110 9.96 -5.37 -13.56
CA GLN A 110 10.79 -6.57 -13.31
C GLN A 110 11.96 -6.30 -12.36
N TYR A 111 12.44 -5.06 -12.31
CA TYR A 111 13.58 -4.64 -11.50
C TYR A 111 13.21 -3.91 -10.23
N THR A 112 11.97 -3.43 -10.16
CA THR A 112 11.45 -2.76 -8.99
C THR A 112 10.93 -3.85 -8.07
N ARG A 113 11.64 -4.10 -6.95
CA ARG A 113 11.12 -4.90 -5.82
C ARG A 113 9.95 -4.18 -5.12
N GLU A 114 9.08 -3.51 -5.86
CA GLU A 114 7.77 -3.14 -5.38
C GLU A 114 6.97 -4.44 -5.46
N SER A 115 7.10 -5.20 -4.38
CA SER A 115 6.18 -6.22 -3.93
C SER A 115 4.91 -6.29 -4.77
N ILE A 116 4.82 -7.31 -5.63
CA ILE A 116 3.55 -7.99 -5.87
C ILE A 116 3.21 -8.69 -4.55
N GLU A 117 2.99 -7.88 -3.51
CA GLU A 117 2.27 -8.26 -2.33
C GLU A 117 0.91 -7.62 -2.54
N GLU A 118 0.04 -8.35 -3.24
CA GLU A 118 -1.29 -8.55 -2.68
C GLU A 118 -1.11 -9.29 -1.34
N GLU A 119 -0.40 -8.70 -0.38
CA GLU A 119 -0.51 -9.13 0.99
C GLU A 119 -1.85 -8.64 1.43
N GLU A 120 -2.76 -9.58 1.66
CA GLU A 120 -3.93 -9.28 2.46
C GLU A 120 -3.46 -8.48 3.69
N PRO A 121 -4.05 -7.29 3.92
CA PRO A 121 -3.63 -6.46 5.02
C PRO A 121 -3.84 -7.23 6.32
N MET A 122 -2.73 -7.64 6.96
CA MET A 122 -2.77 -8.32 8.25
C MET A 122 -3.35 -7.37 9.31
N PHE A 123 -4.62 -7.57 9.64
CA PHE A 123 -5.36 -6.73 10.58
C PHE A 123 -5.08 -7.14 12.02
N PHE A 124 -4.67 -6.19 12.86
CA PHE A 124 -4.39 -6.40 14.28
C PHE A 124 -5.57 -5.91 15.12
N LEU A 125 -6.36 -6.84 15.67
CA LEU A 125 -7.61 -6.52 16.40
C LEU A 125 -7.36 -5.66 17.65
N LEU A 126 -6.20 -5.83 18.28
CA LEU A 126 -5.84 -5.15 19.53
C LEU A 126 -5.03 -3.88 19.28
N LYS A 127 -4.96 -3.41 18.04
CA LYS A 127 -4.27 -2.17 17.71
C LYS A 127 -4.81 -1.03 18.57
N ASP A 128 -3.90 -0.33 19.24
CA ASP A 128 -4.17 0.79 20.14
C ASP A 128 -4.97 0.47 21.42
N LEU A 129 -5.28 -0.81 21.68
CA LEU A 129 -6.01 -1.29 22.87
C LEU A 129 -5.10 -1.88 23.96
N ILE A 130 -3.88 -2.29 23.62
CA ILE A 130 -2.96 -2.94 24.55
C ILE A 130 -1.72 -2.09 24.86
N GLU A 131 -1.30 -2.13 26.12
CA GLU A 131 -0.17 -1.38 26.66
C GLU A 131 0.84 -2.32 27.29
N CYS A 132 2.12 -1.93 27.24
CA CYS A 132 3.20 -2.70 27.82
C CYS A 132 3.24 -2.45 29.33
N PHE A 133 3.11 -3.52 30.13
CA PHE A 133 3.18 -3.41 31.58
C PHE A 133 4.52 -2.82 32.10
N GLU A 134 5.64 -3.03 31.38
CA GLU A 134 6.96 -2.56 31.83
C GLU A 134 7.21 -1.07 31.56
N CYS A 135 6.65 -0.51 30.49
CA CYS A 135 6.98 0.86 30.06
C CYS A 135 5.76 1.74 29.77
N GLU A 136 4.55 1.21 29.97
CA GLU A 136 3.24 1.87 29.81
C GLU A 136 2.98 2.43 28.39
N LYS A 137 3.84 2.11 27.42
CA LYS A 137 3.65 2.49 26.02
C LYS A 137 2.75 1.48 25.33
N LYS A 138 1.96 1.97 24.37
CA LYS A 138 1.15 1.13 23.49
C LYS A 138 1.99 0.11 22.73
N ILE A 139 1.53 -1.14 22.72
CA ILE A 139 2.17 -2.22 21.96
C ILE A 139 1.70 -2.14 20.51
N LYS A 140 2.62 -2.34 19.56
CA LYS A 140 2.33 -2.27 18.13
C LYS A 140 2.29 -3.65 17.50
N GLY A 141 1.38 -3.82 16.53
CA GLY A 141 1.40 -4.95 15.62
C GLY A 141 2.56 -4.83 14.62
N LYS A 142 3.35 -5.89 14.47
CA LYS A 142 4.47 -5.98 13.52
C LYS A 142 4.38 -7.29 12.73
N LYS A 143 4.76 -7.22 11.46
CA LYS A 143 5.00 -8.40 10.62
C LYS A 143 6.46 -8.80 10.76
N ILE A 144 6.72 -10.04 11.16
CA ILE A 144 8.08 -10.59 11.24
C ILE A 144 8.20 -11.81 10.32
N LYS A 145 9.40 -12.06 9.80
CA LYS A 145 9.68 -13.26 9.01
C LYS A 145 10.36 -14.30 9.89
N ARG A 146 9.78 -15.50 10.00
CA ARG A 146 10.35 -16.64 10.73
C ARG A 146 10.28 -17.88 9.85
N LEU A 147 11.43 -18.56 9.66
CA LEU A 147 11.52 -19.76 8.82
C LEU A 147 10.93 -19.59 7.41
N GLY A 148 11.13 -18.41 6.80
CA GLY A 148 10.60 -18.09 5.48
C GLY A 148 9.15 -17.58 5.46
N VAL A 149 8.38 -17.79 6.53
CA VAL A 149 6.97 -17.40 6.63
C VAL A 149 6.82 -16.06 7.36
N LYS A 150 5.92 -15.20 6.87
CA LYS A 150 5.57 -13.95 7.55
C LYS A 150 4.49 -14.22 8.60
N ILE A 151 4.75 -13.82 9.84
CA ILE A 151 3.83 -13.98 10.97
C ILE A 151 3.58 -12.63 11.66
N GLY A 152 2.38 -12.47 12.21
CA GLY A 152 2.00 -11.30 12.98
C GLY A 152 2.37 -11.43 14.45
N VAL A 153 2.94 -10.37 15.02
CA VAL A 153 3.25 -10.29 16.45
C VAL A 153 2.88 -8.93 17.03
N TYR A 154 2.53 -8.91 18.30
CA TYR A 154 2.45 -7.70 19.11
C TYR A 154 3.77 -7.54 19.85
N GLN A 155 4.48 -6.42 19.63
CA GLN A 155 5.79 -6.19 20.22
C GLN A 155 5.92 -4.76 20.75
N CYS A 156 6.47 -4.64 21.95
CA CYS A 156 6.82 -3.34 22.52
C CYS A 156 8.06 -2.77 21.81
N ASP A 157 8.04 -1.48 21.47
CA ASP A 157 9.20 -0.80 20.87
C ASP A 157 10.32 -0.52 21.88
N ASN A 158 9.98 -0.42 23.17
CA ASN A 158 10.92 -0.03 24.23
C ASN A 158 11.49 -1.26 24.98
N CYS A 159 10.69 -2.33 25.09
CA CYS A 159 11.05 -3.56 25.78
C CYS A 159 11.04 -4.72 24.78
N ASN A 160 12.20 -5.04 24.18
CA ASN A 160 12.30 -6.09 23.17
C ASN A 160 11.96 -7.50 23.69
N SER A 161 12.02 -7.71 25.00
CA SER A 161 11.57 -8.92 25.69
C SER A 161 10.05 -9.13 25.58
N VAL A 162 9.28 -8.05 25.49
CA VAL A 162 7.80 -8.07 25.49
C VAL A 162 7.30 -8.27 24.07
N LYS A 163 7.01 -9.53 23.73
CA LYS A 163 6.56 -9.96 22.40
C LYS A 163 5.60 -11.13 22.47
N TYR A 164 4.47 -11.00 21.81
CA TYR A 164 3.41 -12.00 21.79
C TYR A 164 2.96 -12.32 20.36
N GLY A 165 2.60 -13.58 20.11
CA GLY A 165 2.01 -13.98 18.84
C GLY A 165 0.63 -13.35 18.65
N LYS A 166 0.34 -12.82 17.47
CA LYS A 166 -0.92 -12.13 17.17
C LYS A 166 -2.14 -13.00 17.49
N GLU A 167 -2.17 -14.21 16.93
CA GLU A 167 -3.30 -15.14 17.05
C GLU A 167 -3.55 -15.55 18.51
N ILE A 168 -2.48 -15.86 19.24
CA ILE A 168 -2.56 -16.31 20.63
C ILE A 168 -3.14 -15.19 21.51
N LEU A 169 -2.58 -13.97 21.40
CA LEU A 169 -3.01 -12.86 22.23
C LEU A 169 -4.46 -12.43 21.92
N GLU A 170 -4.82 -12.36 20.63
CA GLU A 170 -6.18 -12.00 20.23
C GLU A 170 -7.21 -13.03 20.70
N GLN A 171 -6.91 -14.32 20.54
CA GLN A 171 -7.79 -15.39 21.00
C GLN A 171 -7.99 -15.33 22.52
N GLU A 172 -6.95 -15.03 23.27
CA GLU A 172 -7.02 -14.88 24.72
C GLU A 172 -7.93 -13.71 25.13
N VAL A 173 -7.79 -12.54 24.47
CA VAL A 173 -8.66 -11.38 24.74
C VAL A 173 -10.11 -11.67 24.37
N ILE A 174 -10.37 -12.31 23.21
CA ILE A 174 -11.72 -12.69 22.79
C ILE A 174 -12.36 -13.65 23.79
N ASN A 175 -11.61 -14.64 24.27
CA ASN A 175 -12.10 -15.60 25.26
C ASN A 175 -12.46 -14.90 26.58
N HIS A 176 -11.64 -13.97 27.05
CA HIS A 176 -11.94 -13.17 28.24
C HIS A 176 -13.15 -12.26 28.05
N ALA A 177 -13.27 -11.60 26.91
CA ALA A 177 -14.43 -10.78 26.57
C ALA A 177 -15.72 -11.60 26.58
N ASN A 178 -15.72 -12.77 25.93
CA ASN A 178 -16.86 -13.68 25.92
C ASN A 178 -17.25 -14.13 27.32
N LYS A 179 -16.27 -14.47 28.16
CA LYS A 179 -16.53 -14.83 29.56
C LYS A 179 -17.15 -13.66 30.33
N PHE A 180 -16.58 -12.46 30.21
CA PHE A 180 -17.10 -11.25 30.84
C PHE A 180 -18.55 -10.96 30.43
N PHE A 181 -18.86 -11.03 29.13
CA PHE A 181 -20.23 -10.87 28.65
C PHE A 181 -21.15 -11.95 29.18
N ASN A 182 -20.73 -13.22 29.21
CA ASN A 182 -21.52 -14.30 29.78
C ASN A 182 -21.80 -14.11 31.27
N ASP A 183 -20.80 -13.65 32.04
CA ASP A 183 -20.93 -13.41 33.48
C ASP A 183 -21.89 -12.24 33.76
N ILE A 184 -21.84 -11.17 32.97
CA ILE A 184 -22.76 -10.02 33.07
C ILE A 184 -24.19 -10.40 32.66
N LEU A 185 -24.34 -11.13 31.56
CA LEU A 185 -25.65 -11.50 31.04
C LEU A 185 -26.30 -12.60 31.91
N SER A 186 -25.53 -13.40 32.64
CA SER A 186 -25.98 -14.64 33.29
C SER A 186 -27.24 -14.51 34.19
N PRO A 187 -27.40 -13.52 35.10
CA PRO A 187 -28.60 -13.48 35.94
C PRO A 187 -29.77 -12.75 35.27
N MET A 188 -29.54 -11.55 34.74
CA MET A 188 -30.61 -10.66 34.26
C MET A 188 -31.06 -11.01 32.84
N PHE A 189 -30.15 -11.50 32.00
CA PHE A 189 -30.46 -11.88 30.62
C PHE A 189 -31.12 -13.25 30.53
N LYS A 190 -30.82 -14.20 31.43
CA LYS A 190 -31.56 -15.47 31.50
C LYS A 190 -33.03 -15.24 31.83
N GLU A 191 -33.30 -14.37 32.79
CA GLU A 191 -34.68 -14.03 33.19
C GLU A 191 -35.41 -13.23 32.09
N PHE A 192 -34.70 -12.35 31.39
CA PHE A 192 -35.23 -11.65 30.23
C PHE A 192 -35.55 -12.61 29.07
N LEU A 193 -34.61 -13.48 28.69
CA LEU A 193 -34.81 -14.46 27.63
C LEU A 193 -35.92 -15.45 27.97
N SER A 194 -36.03 -15.90 29.22
CA SER A 194 -37.13 -16.77 29.64
C SER A 194 -38.48 -16.07 29.49
N ARG A 195 -38.60 -14.80 29.88
CA ARG A 195 -39.83 -14.01 29.70
C ARG A 195 -40.21 -13.86 28.21
N VAL A 196 -39.24 -13.55 27.35
CA VAL A 196 -39.49 -13.40 25.90
C VAL A 196 -39.96 -14.72 25.27
N VAL A 197 -39.34 -15.84 25.64
CA VAL A 197 -39.74 -17.17 25.17
C VAL A 197 -41.14 -17.55 25.68
N ASP A 198 -41.43 -17.30 26.96
CA ASP A 198 -42.74 -17.57 27.56
C ASP A 198 -43.86 -16.72 26.94
N GLU A 199 -43.59 -15.45 26.64
CA GLU A 199 -44.53 -14.57 25.95
C GLU A 199 -44.83 -15.07 24.53
N GLN A 200 -43.82 -15.48 23.77
CA GLN A 200 -44.01 -16.02 22.42
C GLN A 200 -44.79 -17.35 22.44
N ALA A 201 -44.51 -18.24 23.40
CA ALA A 201 -45.24 -19.49 23.56
C ALA A 201 -46.73 -19.24 23.92
N SER A 202 -47.00 -18.26 24.78
CA SER A 202 -48.35 -17.88 25.18
C SER A 202 -49.14 -17.26 24.01
N ILE A 203 -48.49 -16.46 23.17
CA ILE A 203 -49.08 -15.93 21.93
C ILE A 203 -49.41 -17.07 20.97
N HIS A 204 -48.48 -18.01 20.75
CA HIS A 204 -48.69 -19.13 19.84
C HIS A 204 -49.87 -20.02 20.28
N LYS A 205 -49.98 -20.31 21.57
CA LYS A 205 -51.09 -21.07 22.15
C LYS A 205 -52.44 -20.37 22.00
N LYS A 206 -52.48 -19.03 22.15
CA LYS A 206 -53.70 -18.23 21.93
C LYS A 206 -54.12 -18.24 20.45
N LEU A 207 -53.17 -18.22 19.52
CA LEU A 207 -53.42 -18.31 18.09
C LEU A 207 -53.99 -19.69 17.70
N GLU A 208 -53.46 -20.78 18.25
CA GLU A 208 -53.98 -22.13 18.04
C GLU A 208 -55.42 -22.27 18.57
N GLN A 209 -55.69 -21.81 19.79
CA GLN A 209 -57.03 -21.81 20.37
C GLN A 209 -58.03 -20.95 19.57
N GLY A 210 -57.56 -19.86 18.97
CA GLY A 210 -58.36 -19.03 18.05
C GLY A 210 -58.66 -19.74 16.74
N LEU A 211 -57.66 -20.42 16.16
CA LEU A 211 -57.80 -21.21 14.93
C LEU A 211 -58.78 -22.37 15.10
N ASP A 212 -58.75 -23.07 16.24
CA ASP A 212 -59.68 -24.16 16.52
C ASP A 212 -61.13 -23.68 16.68
N LYS A 213 -61.32 -22.49 17.29
CA LYS A 213 -62.65 -21.85 17.38
C LYS A 213 -63.20 -21.38 16.04
N VAL A 214 -62.33 -21.02 15.09
CA VAL A 214 -62.72 -20.65 13.73
C VAL A 214 -63.05 -21.88 12.90
N LYS A 215 -62.36 -23.00 13.10
CA LYS A 215 -62.62 -24.28 12.40
C LYS A 215 -63.86 -25.03 12.91
N ALA A 216 -64.28 -24.78 14.15
CA ALA A 216 -65.46 -25.41 14.76
C ALA A 216 -66.78 -24.68 14.44
N ARG A 217 -66.77 -23.70 13.54
CA ARG A 217 -67.90 -22.87 13.14
C ARG A 217 -68.16 -23.01 11.65
#